data_AF-A0A084EJ99-F1
#
_entry.id   AF-A0A084EJ99-F1
#
_cell.length_a   1.000
_cell.length_b   1.000
_cell.length_c   1.000
_cell.angle_alpha   90.00
_cell.angle_beta   90.00
_cell.angle_gamma   90.00
#
_symmetry.space_group_name_H-M   'P 1'
#
loop_
_entity.id
_entity.type
_entity.pdbx_description
1 polymer ?
#
loop_
_entity_poly.entity_id
_entity_poly.type
_entity_poly.pdbx_seq_one_letter_code
_entity_poly.pdbx_strand_id
1 'polypeptide(L)'
;MIQQPINFPARTEKTDRKTQSICFFFNAQIHHLLHAMPLALELSHDPRFRVDIIAAGADHIALARDLAARHGGGRLNFIHLDNIWLRTLSHLSGHASPPKIATLLAARRRLARYDAIVVPERTSLLLRRLGLADSRFIHTCHGAGDRAVGYDPRIALFDFVLLAGEKQRRRMLAQGLIREDHYAIAGYGKFDLTQGQRPASPFTDNRPIILYNPHFSPRLSSWQAMGMDVLRQFAADDRFNLIVAPHVRLFDNRRKRAVAERMLAEFAGLPHIHVDLGSRASVDMSYVQLAAAYIGDVSSQIYEFIATPRPCLFLNGHGAQWRDDPNYAHWHYGPVHESADRIPDKVAAAMAAHGMYDAAQRRGLSDTFTSGGAPASARAARAVADYLTRGAPAARPVPTPYKLREALRHG
;
A
#
# COMPACT_ATOMS: atom_id res chain seq x y z
N MET A 1 -5.63 48.51 -51.96
CA MET A 1 -5.27 47.98 -50.62
C MET A 1 -6.33 46.94 -50.23
N ILE A 2 -6.38 45.78 -50.89
CA ILE A 2 -5.76 44.50 -50.48
C ILE A 2 -5.89 44.24 -48.97
N GLN A 3 -7.00 43.61 -48.57
CA GLN A 3 -7.07 42.83 -47.33
C GLN A 3 -6.60 41.41 -47.66
N GLN A 4 -5.46 41.00 -47.11
CA GLN A 4 -5.08 39.58 -47.05
C GLN A 4 -5.65 38.98 -45.76
N PRO A 5 -6.29 37.80 -45.80
CA PRO A 5 -6.51 37.01 -44.60
C PRO A 5 -5.20 36.35 -44.18
N ILE A 6 -4.82 36.55 -42.92
CA ILE A 6 -3.70 35.85 -42.27
C ILE A 6 -4.11 34.40 -42.11
N ASN A 7 -3.53 33.54 -42.93
CA ASN A 7 -3.68 32.09 -42.89
C ASN A 7 -2.81 31.55 -41.74
N PHE A 8 -3.42 31.12 -40.64
CA PHE A 8 -2.72 30.29 -39.65
C PHE A 8 -2.65 28.87 -40.20
N PRO A 9 -1.47 28.29 -40.50
CA PRO A 9 -1.41 26.89 -40.81
C PRO A 9 -1.82 26.10 -39.56
N ALA A 10 -2.89 25.31 -39.70
CA ALA A 10 -3.24 24.29 -38.74
C ALA A 10 -2.01 23.38 -38.57
N ARG A 11 -1.41 23.43 -37.38
CA ARG A 11 -0.31 22.54 -37.02
C ARG A 11 -0.91 21.15 -36.73
N THR A 12 -1.26 20.43 -37.79
CA THR A 12 -1.54 19.00 -37.73
C THR A 12 -0.22 18.25 -37.58
N GLU A 13 0.40 18.35 -36.40
CA GLU A 13 1.38 17.35 -35.98
C GLU A 13 0.60 16.11 -35.51
N LYS A 14 0.13 15.30 -36.47
CA LYS A 14 -0.04 13.86 -36.22
C LYS A 14 1.36 13.28 -36.11
N THR A 15 2.02 13.47 -34.97
CA THR A 15 3.09 12.56 -34.57
C THR A 15 2.42 11.21 -34.41
N ASP A 16 2.72 10.28 -35.32
CA ASP A 16 2.39 8.87 -35.21
C ASP A 16 3.18 8.30 -34.01
N ARG A 17 2.70 8.61 -32.80
CA ARG A 17 3.36 8.23 -31.56
C ARG A 17 3.17 6.73 -31.41
N LYS A 18 4.23 5.98 -31.70
CA LYS A 18 4.35 4.56 -31.37
C LYS A 18 3.80 4.31 -29.98
N THR A 19 2.88 3.34 -29.86
CA THR A 19 2.30 2.90 -28.58
C THR A 19 3.40 2.66 -27.55
N GLN A 20 3.36 3.36 -26.42
CA GLN A 20 4.34 3.20 -25.35
C GLN A 20 3.98 2.00 -24.50
N SER A 21 4.97 1.21 -24.13
CA SER A 21 4.84 0.01 -23.32
C SER A 21 5.12 0.30 -21.85
N ILE A 22 4.15 0.01 -20.99
CA ILE A 22 4.21 0.25 -19.55
C ILE A 22 4.11 -1.09 -18.82
N CYS A 23 5.07 -1.36 -17.94
CA CYS A 23 5.05 -2.52 -17.06
C CYS A 23 4.67 -2.12 -15.65
N PHE A 24 3.68 -2.79 -15.06
CA PHE A 24 3.41 -2.78 -13.62
C PHE A 24 4.06 -4.00 -13.00
N PHE A 25 5.13 -3.79 -12.26
CA PHE A 25 5.95 -4.88 -11.74
C PHE A 25 5.75 -5.09 -10.24
N PHE A 26 5.31 -6.29 -9.87
CA PHE A 26 4.99 -6.68 -8.51
C PHE A 26 6.01 -7.71 -8.00
N ASN A 27 6.96 -7.21 -7.20
CA ASN A 27 8.08 -7.99 -6.65
C ASN A 27 8.15 -7.95 -5.11
N ALA A 28 7.01 -7.70 -4.47
CA ALA A 28 6.92 -7.57 -3.03
C ALA A 28 5.58 -8.13 -2.56
N GLN A 29 5.07 -7.72 -1.40
CA GLN A 29 3.88 -8.29 -0.80
C GLN A 29 2.62 -8.01 -1.64
N ILE A 30 1.64 -8.93 -1.55
CA ILE A 30 0.42 -8.91 -2.38
C ILE A 30 -0.42 -7.63 -2.23
N HIS A 31 -0.40 -6.98 -1.07
CA HIS A 31 -1.15 -5.72 -0.84
C HIS A 31 -0.67 -4.58 -1.75
N HIS A 32 0.55 -4.65 -2.29
CA HIS A 32 1.05 -3.69 -3.25
C HIS A 32 0.20 -3.61 -4.53
N LEU A 33 -0.48 -4.69 -4.92
CA LEU A 33 -1.40 -4.67 -6.06
C LEU A 33 -2.49 -3.63 -5.86
N LEU A 34 -3.04 -3.53 -4.66
CA LEU A 34 -4.17 -2.65 -4.36
C LEU A 34 -3.80 -1.16 -4.45
N HIS A 35 -2.51 -0.82 -4.44
CA HIS A 35 -2.03 0.56 -4.59
C HIS A 35 -1.67 0.93 -6.03
N ALA A 36 -1.37 -0.04 -6.90
CA ALA A 36 -0.90 0.19 -8.27
C ALA A 36 -1.86 -0.29 -9.37
N MET A 37 -2.66 -1.31 -9.11
CA MET A 37 -3.70 -1.79 -10.04
C MET A 37 -4.73 -0.73 -10.44
N PRO A 38 -5.21 0.18 -9.56
CA PRO A 38 -6.15 1.23 -9.98
C PRO A 38 -5.60 2.06 -11.14
N LEU A 39 -4.33 2.44 -11.07
CA LEU A 39 -3.65 3.17 -12.15
C LEU A 39 -3.51 2.31 -13.42
N ALA A 40 -3.19 1.01 -13.28
CA ALA A 40 -3.06 0.11 -14.41
C ALA A 40 -4.39 -0.06 -15.18
N LEU A 41 -5.50 -0.16 -14.44
CA LEU A 41 -6.85 -0.27 -15.01
C LEU A 41 -7.18 0.95 -15.85
N GLU A 42 -6.97 2.16 -15.31
CA GLU A 42 -7.23 3.40 -16.04
C GLU A 42 -6.35 3.54 -17.29
N LEU A 43 -5.03 3.33 -17.16
CA LEU A 43 -4.11 3.43 -18.29
C LEU A 43 -4.38 2.38 -19.37
N SER A 44 -4.98 1.24 -19.02
CA SER A 44 -5.29 0.18 -19.99
C SER A 44 -6.41 0.55 -20.98
N HIS A 45 -7.17 1.61 -20.70
CA HIS A 45 -8.18 2.14 -21.63
C HIS A 45 -7.61 3.16 -22.62
N ASP A 46 -6.41 3.68 -22.37
CA ASP A 46 -5.78 4.66 -23.22
C ASP A 46 -5.00 3.96 -24.36
N PRO A 47 -5.38 4.15 -25.64
CA PRO A 47 -4.75 3.46 -26.77
C PRO A 47 -3.29 3.85 -27.00
N ARG A 48 -2.81 4.93 -26.37
CA ARG A 48 -1.39 5.32 -26.40
C ARG A 48 -0.51 4.34 -25.63
N PHE A 49 -1.09 3.55 -24.73
CA PHE A 49 -0.36 2.65 -23.84
C PHE A 49 -0.71 1.18 -24.05
N ARG A 50 0.32 0.34 -24.03
CA ARG A 50 0.21 -1.11 -23.85
C ARG A 50 0.62 -1.42 -22.43
N VAL A 51 -0.31 -1.93 -21.63
CA VAL A 51 -0.10 -2.15 -20.20
C VAL A 51 0.04 -3.65 -19.89
N ASP A 52 1.18 -4.01 -19.31
CA ASP A 52 1.46 -5.38 -18.86
C ASP A 52 1.61 -5.42 -17.34
N ILE A 53 0.92 -6.38 -16.70
CA ILE A 53 1.06 -6.73 -15.30
C ILE A 53 2.03 -7.89 -15.17
N ILE A 54 3.11 -7.70 -14.42
CA ILE A 54 4.17 -8.71 -14.26
C ILE A 54 4.41 -9.02 -12.79
N ALA A 55 4.36 -10.29 -12.43
CA ALA A 55 4.69 -10.77 -11.09
C ALA A 55 5.29 -12.18 -11.15
N ALA A 56 6.09 -12.54 -10.13
CA ALA A 56 6.61 -13.90 -9.98
C ALA A 56 5.74 -14.80 -9.10
N GLY A 57 4.83 -14.24 -8.30
CA GLY A 57 3.88 -15.02 -7.51
C GLY A 57 2.59 -15.28 -8.29
N ALA A 58 2.17 -16.54 -8.37
CA ALA A 58 0.91 -16.92 -9.01
C ALA A 58 -0.30 -16.18 -8.38
N ASP A 59 -0.31 -16.04 -7.05
CA ASP A 59 -1.38 -15.33 -6.33
C ASP A 59 -1.48 -13.84 -6.69
N HIS A 60 -0.36 -13.21 -7.06
CA HIS A 60 -0.35 -11.82 -7.53
C HIS A 60 -1.05 -11.73 -8.88
N ILE A 61 -0.72 -12.63 -9.81
CA ILE A 61 -1.37 -12.65 -11.13
C ILE A 61 -2.86 -12.99 -11.01
N ALA A 62 -3.22 -13.95 -10.15
CA ALA A 62 -4.61 -14.30 -9.89
C ALA A 62 -5.41 -13.12 -9.33
N LEU A 63 -4.86 -12.41 -8.34
CA LEU A 63 -5.51 -11.21 -7.79
C LEU A 63 -5.60 -10.08 -8.81
N ALA A 64 -4.56 -9.84 -9.61
CA ALA A 64 -4.58 -8.80 -10.64
C ALA A 64 -5.67 -9.07 -11.69
N ARG A 65 -5.85 -10.34 -12.10
CA ARG A 65 -6.91 -10.76 -13.03
C ARG A 65 -8.30 -10.55 -12.42
N ASP A 66 -8.48 -10.94 -11.18
CA ASP A 66 -9.73 -10.77 -10.44
C ASP A 66 -10.09 -9.27 -10.29
N LEU A 67 -9.13 -8.41 -9.93
CA LEU A 67 -9.35 -6.96 -9.88
C LEU A 67 -9.72 -6.39 -11.25
N ALA A 68 -9.07 -6.83 -12.33
CA ALA A 68 -9.42 -6.39 -13.68
C ALA A 68 -10.82 -6.85 -14.13
N ALA A 69 -11.21 -8.07 -13.75
CA ALA A 69 -12.55 -8.58 -14.03
C ALA A 69 -13.63 -7.80 -13.25
N ARG A 70 -13.37 -7.47 -11.98
CA ARG A 70 -14.33 -6.78 -11.10
C ARG A 70 -14.48 -5.28 -11.39
N HIS A 71 -13.40 -4.62 -11.80
CA HIS A 71 -13.36 -3.16 -11.95
C HIS A 71 -13.29 -2.68 -13.41
N GLY A 72 -13.37 -3.60 -14.37
CA GLY A 72 -13.35 -3.28 -15.80
C GLY A 72 -11.97 -2.88 -16.30
N GLY A 73 -11.11 -3.85 -16.61
CA GLY A 73 -9.84 -3.61 -17.28
C GLY A 73 -10.01 -3.47 -18.81
N GLY A 74 -9.28 -2.53 -19.41
CA GLY A 74 -9.09 -2.42 -20.85
C GLY A 74 -8.08 -3.44 -21.37
N ARG A 75 -7.09 -2.98 -22.14
CA ARG A 75 -6.07 -3.85 -22.74
C ARG A 75 -4.94 -4.17 -21.76
N LEU A 76 -5.18 -5.18 -20.91
CA LEU A 76 -4.19 -5.69 -19.95
C LEU A 76 -3.64 -7.06 -20.35
N ASN A 77 -2.31 -7.19 -20.33
CA ASN A 77 -1.66 -8.50 -20.38
C ASN A 77 -1.16 -8.91 -19.00
N PHE A 78 -1.31 -10.18 -18.64
CA PHE A 78 -0.83 -10.73 -17.36
C PHE A 78 0.30 -11.72 -17.61
N ILE A 79 1.49 -11.41 -17.09
CA ILE A 79 2.71 -12.18 -17.31
C ILE A 79 3.18 -12.74 -15.98
N HIS A 80 3.00 -14.05 -15.80
CA HIS A 80 3.59 -14.79 -14.69
C HIS A 80 5.05 -15.12 -15.02
N LEU A 81 5.98 -14.64 -14.18
CA LEU A 81 7.39 -15.01 -14.26
C LEU A 81 7.60 -16.40 -13.64
N ASP A 82 7.08 -17.43 -14.30
CA ASP A 82 7.28 -18.79 -13.85
C ASP A 82 8.71 -19.24 -14.15
N ASN A 83 9.48 -19.47 -13.10
CA ASN A 83 10.81 -20.02 -13.17
C ASN A 83 10.97 -21.03 -12.03
N ILE A 84 11.35 -22.25 -12.39
CA ILE A 84 11.53 -23.35 -11.43
C ILE A 84 12.47 -22.96 -10.28
N TRP A 85 13.52 -22.18 -10.55
CA TRP A 85 14.44 -21.69 -9.53
C TRP A 85 13.76 -20.72 -8.54
N LEU A 86 12.90 -19.82 -9.02
CA LEU A 86 12.15 -18.89 -8.17
C LEU A 86 11.14 -19.62 -7.28
N ARG A 87 10.48 -20.64 -7.83
CA ARG A 87 9.57 -21.51 -7.08
C ARG A 87 10.32 -22.25 -5.97
N THR A 88 11.45 -22.88 -6.30
CA THR A 88 12.29 -23.58 -5.32
C THR A 88 12.78 -22.64 -4.22
N LEU A 89 13.26 -21.44 -4.56
CA LEU A 89 13.70 -20.45 -3.56
C LEU A 89 12.58 -20.00 -2.63
N SER A 90 11.36 -19.83 -3.15
CA SER A 90 10.18 -19.50 -2.33
C SER A 90 9.87 -20.63 -1.35
N HIS A 91 9.82 -21.88 -1.84
CA HIS A 91 9.58 -23.05 -1.00
C HIS A 91 10.64 -23.24 0.10
N LEU A 92 11.92 -23.03 -0.22
CA LEU A 92 13.02 -23.14 0.74
C LEU A 92 13.00 -22.02 1.77
N SER A 93 12.76 -20.78 1.35
CA SER A 93 12.67 -19.63 2.26
C SER A 93 11.42 -19.68 3.16
N GLY A 94 10.40 -20.43 2.76
CA GLY A 94 9.11 -20.53 3.45
C GLY A 94 8.25 -19.27 3.37
N HIS A 95 8.64 -18.27 2.57
CA HIS A 95 7.86 -17.05 2.33
C HIS A 95 6.91 -17.24 1.15
N ALA A 96 5.81 -16.47 1.10
CA ALA A 96 4.84 -16.55 0.02
C ALA A 96 5.38 -15.98 -1.32
N SER A 97 6.36 -15.09 -1.26
CA SER A 97 6.97 -14.46 -2.44
C SER A 97 8.44 -14.86 -2.59
N PRO A 98 8.95 -15.05 -3.83
CA PRO A 98 10.35 -15.31 -4.06
C PRO A 98 11.25 -14.16 -3.56
N PRO A 99 12.53 -14.43 -3.26
CA PRO A 99 13.48 -13.39 -2.88
C PRO A 99 13.54 -12.28 -3.95
N LYS A 100 13.32 -11.03 -3.54
CA LYS A 100 13.17 -9.87 -4.44
C LYS A 100 14.28 -9.78 -5.48
N ILE A 101 15.54 -9.96 -5.07
CA ILE A 101 16.71 -9.83 -5.96
C ILE A 101 16.74 -10.93 -7.02
N ALA A 102 16.40 -12.17 -6.66
CA ALA A 102 16.35 -13.29 -7.61
C ALA A 102 15.30 -13.02 -8.69
N THR A 103 14.12 -12.52 -8.29
CA THR A 103 13.09 -12.11 -9.24
C THR A 103 13.55 -10.99 -10.16
N LEU A 104 14.27 -9.97 -9.66
CA LEU A 104 14.80 -8.89 -10.49
C LEU A 104 15.76 -9.41 -11.56
N LEU A 105 16.68 -10.31 -11.19
CA LEU A 105 17.62 -10.91 -12.14
C LEU A 105 16.90 -11.72 -13.22
N ALA A 106 15.90 -12.50 -12.84
CA ALA A 106 15.08 -13.27 -13.78
C ALA A 106 14.25 -12.38 -14.70
N ALA A 107 13.73 -11.25 -14.21
CA ALA A 107 12.88 -10.33 -14.95
C ALA A 107 13.66 -9.35 -15.85
N ARG A 108 14.93 -9.08 -15.54
CA ARG A 108 15.75 -8.00 -16.14
C ARG A 108 15.61 -7.87 -17.66
N ARG A 109 15.87 -8.95 -18.41
CA ARG A 109 15.86 -8.92 -19.89
C ARG A 109 14.50 -8.58 -20.46
N ARG A 110 13.42 -8.99 -19.79
CA ARG A 110 12.04 -8.67 -20.20
C ARG A 110 11.70 -7.23 -19.82
N LEU A 111 12.05 -6.81 -18.60
CA LEU A 111 11.79 -5.46 -18.11
C LEU A 111 12.51 -4.39 -18.93
N ALA A 112 13.67 -4.70 -19.51
CA ALA A 112 14.42 -3.78 -20.37
C ALA A 112 13.70 -3.42 -21.70
N ARG A 113 12.58 -4.08 -22.03
CA ARG A 113 11.80 -3.81 -23.23
C ARG A 113 10.69 -2.77 -23.04
N TYR A 114 10.49 -2.29 -21.82
CA TYR A 114 9.43 -1.34 -21.50
C TYR A 114 9.95 0.10 -21.44
N ASP A 115 9.14 1.03 -21.94
CA ASP A 115 9.43 2.46 -21.90
C ASP A 115 9.28 3.00 -20.46
N ALA A 116 8.36 2.43 -19.69
CA ALA A 116 8.16 2.76 -18.28
C ALA A 116 7.90 1.52 -17.42
N ILE A 117 8.40 1.58 -16.18
CA ILE A 117 8.22 0.57 -15.14
C ILE A 117 7.61 1.23 -13.92
N VAL A 118 6.37 0.86 -13.61
CA VAL A 118 5.61 1.34 -12.46
C VAL A 118 5.78 0.34 -11.31
N VAL A 119 6.26 0.82 -10.17
CA VAL A 119 6.49 -0.01 -8.98
C VAL A 119 6.04 0.67 -7.69
N PRO A 120 5.34 -0.06 -6.81
CA PRO A 120 4.97 0.45 -5.49
C PRO A 120 6.15 0.43 -4.51
N GLU A 121 7.24 -0.27 -4.80
CA GLU A 121 8.34 -0.53 -3.87
C GLU A 121 9.71 -0.08 -4.42
N ARG A 122 10.73 0.03 -3.55
CA ARG A 122 12.03 0.67 -3.90
C ARG A 122 13.13 -0.29 -4.35
N THR A 123 13.03 -1.59 -4.05
CA THR A 123 14.07 -2.58 -4.35
C THR A 123 14.27 -2.73 -5.86
N SER A 124 13.20 -2.60 -6.65
CA SER A 124 13.25 -2.68 -8.11
C SER A 124 14.10 -1.58 -8.76
N LEU A 125 14.43 -0.49 -8.07
CA LEU A 125 15.40 0.49 -8.56
C LEU A 125 16.81 -0.09 -8.76
N LEU A 126 17.12 -1.26 -8.16
CA LEU A 126 18.36 -1.99 -8.47
C LEU A 126 18.46 -2.28 -9.98
N LEU A 127 17.34 -2.39 -10.70
CA LEU A 127 17.33 -2.59 -12.16
C LEU A 127 18.02 -1.46 -12.92
N ARG A 128 18.02 -0.21 -12.41
CA ARG A 128 18.76 0.89 -13.03
C ARG A 128 20.26 0.61 -13.06
N ARG A 129 20.80 0.03 -11.98
CA ARG A 129 22.20 -0.44 -11.91
C ARG A 129 22.44 -1.69 -12.75
N LEU A 130 21.38 -2.43 -13.03
CA LEU A 130 21.39 -3.59 -13.90
C LEU A 130 20.97 -3.20 -15.33
N GLY A 131 21.46 -2.08 -15.85
CA GLY A 131 21.35 -1.72 -17.26
C GLY A 131 19.96 -1.31 -17.75
N LEU A 132 19.03 -0.94 -16.87
CA LEU A 132 17.76 -0.31 -17.22
C LEU A 132 17.78 1.18 -16.84
N ALA A 133 18.89 1.86 -17.08
CA ALA A 133 19.03 3.29 -16.75
C ALA A 133 18.12 4.16 -17.62
N ASP A 134 17.82 3.71 -18.84
CA ASP A 134 17.02 4.44 -19.84
C ASP A 134 15.50 4.26 -19.66
N SER A 135 15.07 3.23 -18.94
CA SER A 135 13.65 3.03 -18.61
C SER A 135 13.19 4.05 -17.57
N ARG A 136 11.98 4.60 -17.74
CA ARG A 136 11.39 5.51 -16.75
C ARG A 136 10.79 4.72 -15.58
N PHE A 137 11.25 5.00 -14.37
CA PHE A 137 10.72 4.39 -13.15
C PHE A 137 9.70 5.32 -12.50
N ILE A 138 8.49 4.81 -12.28
CA ILE A 138 7.38 5.54 -11.66
C ILE A 138 7.02 4.88 -10.33
N HIS A 139 6.94 5.67 -9.27
CA HIS A 139 6.61 5.19 -7.93
C HIS A 139 5.15 5.49 -7.58
N THR A 140 4.38 4.46 -7.20
CA THR A 140 2.99 4.62 -6.72
C THR A 140 2.88 4.74 -5.20
N CYS A 141 3.98 4.56 -4.47
CA CYS A 141 3.99 4.30 -3.02
C CYS A 141 3.13 3.06 -2.65
N HIS A 142 3.08 2.70 -1.35
CA HIS A 142 2.31 1.55 -0.85
C HIS A 142 1.83 1.71 0.61
N GLY A 143 1.23 2.86 0.91
CA GLY A 143 0.59 3.09 2.21
C GLY A 143 0.59 4.56 2.62
N ALA A 144 -0.27 4.89 3.58
CA ALA A 144 -0.48 6.23 4.10
C ALA A 144 0.20 6.48 5.47
N GLY A 145 1.11 5.58 5.87
CA GLY A 145 1.68 5.58 7.22
C GLY A 145 2.65 6.74 7.51
N ASP A 146 2.76 7.08 8.79
CA ASP A 146 3.55 8.22 9.28
C ASP A 146 5.05 7.93 9.45
N ARG A 147 5.45 6.67 9.34
CA ARG A 147 6.77 6.19 9.72
C ARG A 147 7.87 6.76 8.84
N ALA A 148 9.00 7.12 9.47
CA ALA A 148 10.23 7.51 8.79
C ALA A 148 10.71 6.53 7.71
N VAL A 149 10.52 5.21 7.89
CA VAL A 149 10.92 4.18 6.90
C VAL A 149 10.19 4.33 5.55
N GLY A 150 9.04 5.01 5.54
CA GLY A 150 8.31 5.36 4.31
C GLY A 150 8.99 6.47 3.49
N TYR A 151 9.92 7.22 4.08
CA TYR A 151 10.62 8.37 3.51
C TYR A 151 12.10 8.01 3.23
N ASP A 152 12.29 7.08 2.30
CA ASP A 152 13.60 6.50 1.97
C ASP A 152 14.34 7.34 0.91
N PRO A 153 15.65 7.64 1.07
CA PRO A 153 16.44 8.38 0.09
C PRO A 153 16.40 7.83 -1.34
N ARG A 154 16.14 6.52 -1.51
CA ARG A 154 16.00 5.89 -2.83
C ARG A 154 14.83 6.45 -3.63
N ILE A 155 13.84 7.09 -2.99
CA ILE A 155 12.70 7.70 -3.69
C ILE A 155 13.17 8.75 -4.71
N ALA A 156 14.28 9.45 -4.42
CA ALA A 156 14.87 10.45 -5.32
C ALA A 156 15.40 9.88 -6.65
N LEU A 157 15.49 8.55 -6.78
CA LEU A 157 15.91 7.85 -8.00
C LEU A 157 14.75 7.48 -8.93
N PHE A 158 13.50 7.72 -8.52
CA PHE A 158 12.36 7.63 -9.42
C PHE A 158 12.30 8.85 -10.33
N ASP A 159 11.81 8.64 -11.56
CA ASP A 159 11.64 9.72 -12.52
C ASP A 159 10.30 10.44 -12.32
N PHE A 160 9.30 9.74 -11.76
CA PHE A 160 8.01 10.31 -11.36
C PHE A 160 7.44 9.62 -10.11
N VAL A 161 6.79 10.37 -9.22
CA VAL A 161 6.20 9.85 -7.97
C VAL A 161 4.74 10.26 -7.83
N LEU A 162 3.86 9.31 -7.54
CA LEU A 162 2.46 9.57 -7.21
C LEU A 162 2.30 9.66 -5.70
N LEU A 163 1.63 10.72 -5.24
CA LEU A 163 1.45 11.04 -3.83
C LEU A 163 -0.02 10.94 -3.42
N ALA A 164 -0.26 10.51 -2.19
CA ALA A 164 -1.59 10.38 -1.64
C ALA A 164 -2.22 11.75 -1.27
N GLY A 165 -1.41 12.69 -0.80
CA GLY A 165 -1.90 13.98 -0.30
C GLY A 165 -0.77 14.96 0.02
N GLU A 166 -1.15 16.16 0.45
CA GLU A 166 -0.24 17.28 0.67
C GLU A 166 0.76 17.01 1.81
N LYS A 167 0.35 16.27 2.85
CA LYS A 167 1.25 15.85 3.94
C LYS A 167 2.48 15.11 3.42
N GLN A 168 2.27 14.18 2.50
CA GLN A 168 3.36 13.40 1.90
C GLN A 168 4.25 14.30 1.02
N ARG A 169 3.64 15.19 0.23
CA ARG A 169 4.35 16.17 -0.60
C ARG A 169 5.28 17.05 0.25
N ARG A 170 4.75 17.71 1.28
CA ARG A 170 5.53 18.62 2.16
C ARG A 170 6.74 17.90 2.75
N ARG A 171 6.55 16.71 3.31
CA ARG A 171 7.64 15.96 3.95
C ARG A 171 8.65 15.42 2.95
N MET A 172 8.21 14.93 1.79
CA MET A 172 9.14 14.43 0.76
C MET A 172 9.94 15.55 0.09
N LEU A 173 9.36 16.73 -0.13
CA LEU A 173 10.10 17.90 -0.62
C LEU A 173 11.12 18.38 0.41
N ALA A 174 10.72 18.54 1.67
CA ALA A 174 11.61 18.99 2.75
C ALA A 174 12.82 18.05 2.94
N GLN A 175 12.67 16.76 2.65
CA GLN A 175 13.73 15.76 2.74
C GLN A 175 14.48 15.52 1.41
N GLY A 176 14.19 16.27 0.35
CA GLY A 176 14.82 16.11 -0.96
C GLY A 176 14.53 14.77 -1.65
N LEU A 177 13.43 14.11 -1.28
CA LEU A 177 13.03 12.80 -1.82
C LEU A 177 12.30 12.92 -3.15
N ILE A 178 11.63 14.06 -3.38
CA ILE A 178 10.99 14.44 -4.64
C ILE A 178 11.44 15.84 -5.03
N ARG A 179 11.17 16.22 -6.27
CA ARG A 179 11.49 17.53 -6.85
C ARG A 179 10.26 18.06 -7.60
N GLU A 180 10.16 19.38 -7.71
CA GLU A 180 9.08 20.02 -8.46
C GLU A 180 8.98 19.45 -9.88
N ASP A 181 7.75 19.40 -10.40
CA ASP A 181 7.36 18.84 -11.72
C ASP A 181 7.59 17.33 -11.93
N HIS A 182 8.11 16.60 -10.93
CA HIS A 182 8.34 15.15 -11.00
C HIS A 182 7.47 14.33 -10.02
N TYR A 183 6.34 14.88 -9.62
CA TYR A 183 5.33 14.17 -8.86
C TYR A 183 3.93 14.66 -9.22
N ALA A 184 2.92 13.92 -8.82
CA ALA A 184 1.54 14.41 -8.76
C ALA A 184 0.85 13.92 -7.50
N ILE A 185 0.08 14.80 -6.87
CA ILE A 185 -0.86 14.41 -5.82
C ILE A 185 -2.08 13.80 -6.49
N ALA A 186 -2.16 12.48 -6.46
CA ALA A 186 -3.21 11.73 -7.13
C ALA A 186 -4.27 11.20 -6.17
N GLY A 187 -3.97 11.05 -4.88
CA GLY A 187 -4.87 10.40 -3.92
C GLY A 187 -4.52 8.95 -3.70
N TYR A 188 -5.43 8.22 -3.05
CA TYR A 188 -5.21 6.84 -2.64
C TYR A 188 -6.07 5.89 -3.48
N GLY A 189 -5.51 5.41 -4.60
CA GLY A 189 -6.24 4.60 -5.59
C GLY A 189 -6.88 3.32 -5.04
N LYS A 190 -6.41 2.81 -3.89
CA LYS A 190 -7.05 1.67 -3.22
C LYS A 190 -8.50 1.96 -2.87
N PHE A 191 -8.84 3.19 -2.48
CA PHE A 191 -10.22 3.56 -2.18
C PHE A 191 -11.13 3.34 -3.37
N ASP A 192 -10.67 3.61 -4.59
CA ASP A 192 -11.46 3.42 -5.81
C ASP A 192 -11.82 1.95 -6.07
N LEU A 193 -11.02 0.99 -5.56
CA LEU A 193 -11.32 -0.45 -5.64
C LEU A 193 -12.30 -0.93 -4.58
N THR A 194 -12.42 -0.21 -3.48
CA THR A 194 -13.10 -0.71 -2.28
C THR A 194 -14.42 0.02 -1.99
N GLN A 195 -14.75 1.08 -2.74
CA GLN A 195 -16.04 1.76 -2.62
C GLN A 195 -17.20 0.84 -3.04
N GLY A 196 -18.31 0.91 -2.30
CA GLY A 196 -19.59 0.29 -2.67
C GLY A 196 -19.69 -1.23 -2.47
N GLN A 197 -18.64 -1.91 -2.01
CA GLN A 197 -18.71 -3.33 -1.63
C GLN A 197 -18.93 -3.45 -0.13
N ARG A 198 -19.94 -4.22 0.31
CA ARG A 198 -20.10 -4.59 1.72
C ARG A 198 -19.46 -5.97 1.92
N PRO A 199 -18.36 -6.08 2.68
CA PRO A 199 -17.73 -7.37 2.93
C PRO A 199 -18.65 -8.31 3.71
N ALA A 200 -18.50 -9.61 3.50
CA ALA A 200 -19.17 -10.61 4.32
C ALA A 200 -18.56 -10.63 5.73
N SER A 201 -19.40 -10.59 6.76
CA SER A 201 -18.97 -10.77 8.15
C SER A 201 -18.57 -12.24 8.37
N PRO A 202 -17.46 -12.51 9.09
CA PRO A 202 -17.16 -13.86 9.55
C PRO A 202 -18.04 -14.29 10.74
N PHE A 203 -18.79 -13.37 11.34
CA PHE A 203 -19.66 -13.62 12.48
C PHE A 203 -21.12 -13.74 12.05
N THR A 204 -21.89 -14.58 12.74
CA THR A 204 -23.33 -14.81 12.49
C THR A 204 -24.23 -13.88 13.29
N ASP A 205 -23.71 -13.22 14.32
CA ASP A 205 -24.43 -12.24 15.13
C ASP A 205 -24.11 -10.78 14.72
N ASN A 206 -24.74 -9.83 15.40
CA ASN A 206 -24.64 -8.40 15.12
C ASN A 206 -23.84 -7.62 16.19
N ARG A 207 -23.02 -8.29 17.00
CA ARG A 207 -22.20 -7.58 18.00
C ARG A 207 -21.20 -6.65 17.30
N PRO A 208 -20.85 -5.50 17.89
CA PRO A 208 -19.86 -4.61 17.29
C PRO A 208 -18.53 -5.33 17.08
N ILE A 209 -17.98 -5.21 15.88
CA ILE A 209 -16.73 -5.87 15.49
C ILE A 209 -15.55 -4.97 15.84
N ILE A 210 -14.57 -5.51 16.54
CA ILE A 210 -13.31 -4.86 16.89
C ILE A 210 -12.21 -5.45 16.03
N LEU A 211 -11.45 -4.60 15.35
CA LEU A 211 -10.28 -5.03 14.57
C LEU A 211 -9.01 -4.82 15.39
N TYR A 212 -8.33 -5.90 15.77
CA TYR A 212 -6.98 -5.85 16.31
C TYR A 212 -5.93 -6.08 15.21
N ASN A 213 -5.19 -5.03 14.89
CA ASN A 213 -4.21 -5.00 13.80
C ASN A 213 -2.82 -4.57 14.28
N PRO A 214 -2.09 -5.43 15.01
CA PRO A 214 -0.75 -5.11 15.47
C PRO A 214 0.27 -5.14 14.33
N HIS A 215 1.29 -4.31 14.47
CA HIS A 215 2.35 -4.13 13.49
C HIS A 215 3.31 -5.33 13.45
N PHE A 216 4.08 -5.47 12.36
CA PHE A 216 4.97 -6.63 12.17
C PHE A 216 6.36 -6.47 12.81
N SER A 217 6.84 -5.24 13.00
CA SER A 217 8.16 -4.97 13.57
C SER A 217 8.15 -5.22 15.09
N PRO A 218 9.00 -6.12 15.61
CA PRO A 218 9.02 -6.43 17.05
C PRO A 218 9.32 -5.23 17.96
N ARG A 219 9.94 -4.17 17.43
CA ARG A 219 10.29 -2.97 18.19
C ARG A 219 9.16 -1.94 18.29
N LEU A 220 8.12 -2.08 17.46
CA LEU A 220 7.04 -1.12 17.31
C LEU A 220 5.67 -1.76 17.49
N SER A 221 5.64 -3.07 17.70
CA SER A 221 4.42 -3.86 17.74
C SER A 221 3.98 -4.06 19.18
N SER A 222 2.68 -3.95 19.42
CA SER A 222 2.07 -4.38 20.68
C SER A 222 1.96 -5.90 20.78
N TRP A 223 2.16 -6.64 19.68
CA TRP A 223 1.92 -8.09 19.64
C TRP A 223 2.72 -8.86 20.69
N GLN A 224 4.03 -8.59 20.80
CA GLN A 224 4.91 -9.35 21.69
C GLN A 224 4.60 -9.06 23.16
N ALA A 225 4.30 -7.82 23.50
CA ALA A 225 4.11 -7.39 24.89
C ALA A 225 2.67 -7.58 25.38
N MET A 226 1.68 -7.47 24.49
CA MET A 226 0.26 -7.31 24.86
C MET A 226 -0.69 -8.24 24.10
N GLY A 227 -0.24 -8.87 23.00
CA GLY A 227 -1.12 -9.59 22.08
C GLY A 227 -1.95 -10.68 22.77
N MET A 228 -1.32 -11.58 23.52
CA MET A 228 -2.05 -12.67 24.18
C MET A 228 -3.04 -12.19 25.24
N ASP A 229 -2.73 -11.10 25.95
CA ASP A 229 -3.62 -10.55 26.97
C ASP A 229 -4.86 -9.90 26.37
N VAL A 230 -4.70 -9.24 25.21
CA VAL A 230 -5.84 -8.77 24.41
C VAL A 230 -6.75 -9.94 24.06
N LEU A 231 -6.19 -11.03 23.51
CA LEU A 231 -6.97 -12.19 23.09
C LEU A 231 -7.68 -12.88 24.28
N ARG A 232 -6.99 -13.09 25.40
CA ARG A 232 -7.58 -13.68 26.62
C ARG A 232 -8.75 -12.88 27.15
N GLN A 233 -8.67 -11.55 27.12
CA GLN A 233 -9.76 -10.71 27.61
C GLN A 233 -10.97 -10.72 26.70
N PHE A 234 -10.78 -10.69 25.38
CA PHE A 234 -11.90 -10.85 24.45
C PHE A 234 -12.46 -12.27 24.45
N ALA A 235 -11.67 -13.30 24.77
CA ALA A 235 -12.20 -14.65 24.96
C ALA A 235 -13.18 -14.73 26.13
N ALA A 236 -12.95 -13.93 27.18
CA ALA A 236 -13.78 -13.86 28.38
C ALA A 236 -14.89 -12.79 28.32
N ASP A 237 -15.01 -12.05 27.21
CA ASP A 237 -15.96 -10.94 27.06
C ASP A 237 -16.76 -11.10 25.77
N ASP A 238 -18.09 -11.18 25.89
CA ASP A 238 -19.00 -11.45 24.78
C ASP A 238 -19.74 -10.20 24.28
N ARG A 239 -19.38 -9.00 24.75
CA ARG A 239 -19.97 -7.74 24.29
C ARG A 239 -19.59 -7.41 22.85
N PHE A 240 -18.49 -7.97 22.37
CA PHE A 240 -17.86 -7.64 21.10
C PHE A 240 -17.47 -8.89 20.32
N ASN A 241 -17.44 -8.75 19.00
CA ASN A 241 -16.73 -9.67 18.12
C ASN A 241 -15.30 -9.16 17.90
N LEU A 242 -14.30 -10.03 17.89
CA LEU A 242 -12.90 -9.67 17.66
C LEU A 242 -12.38 -10.27 16.36
N ILE A 243 -11.91 -9.42 15.45
CA ILE A 243 -11.07 -9.82 14.32
C ILE A 243 -9.61 -9.60 14.72
N VAL A 244 -8.84 -10.68 14.81
CA VAL A 244 -7.39 -10.65 14.99
C VAL A 244 -6.74 -10.74 13.61
N ALA A 245 -6.36 -9.60 13.04
CA ALA A 245 -5.77 -9.50 11.72
C ALA A 245 -4.48 -8.65 11.77
N PRO A 246 -3.36 -9.20 12.25
CA PRO A 246 -2.08 -8.51 12.27
C PRO A 246 -1.60 -8.14 10.87
N HIS A 247 -0.70 -7.17 10.79
CA HIS A 247 -0.07 -6.82 9.53
C HIS A 247 0.55 -8.08 8.87
N VAL A 248 0.27 -8.33 7.59
CA VAL A 248 0.59 -9.60 6.89
C VAL A 248 2.04 -10.08 7.03
N ARG A 249 3.00 -9.14 7.11
CA ARG A 249 4.42 -9.42 7.36
C ARG A 249 4.72 -10.07 8.71
N LEU A 250 3.84 -9.94 9.71
CA LEU A 250 4.06 -10.51 11.03
C LEU A 250 4.18 -12.04 10.95
N PHE A 251 3.38 -12.68 10.09
CA PHE A 251 3.36 -14.14 9.90
C PHE A 251 3.63 -14.55 8.43
N ASP A 252 4.39 -13.74 7.68
CA ASP A 252 4.79 -14.02 6.28
C ASP A 252 5.91 -15.07 6.19
N ASN A 253 5.80 -16.14 6.96
CA ASN A 253 6.66 -17.32 6.88
C ASN A 253 5.85 -18.55 7.30
N ARG A 254 5.83 -19.60 6.48
CA ARG A 254 5.02 -20.80 6.69
C ARG A 254 5.23 -21.47 8.05
N ARG A 255 6.48 -21.56 8.53
CA ARG A 255 6.77 -22.16 9.85
C ARG A 255 6.26 -21.26 10.98
N LYS A 256 6.54 -19.97 10.88
CA LYS A 256 6.08 -18.97 11.87
C LYS A 256 4.55 -18.92 11.94
N ARG A 257 3.88 -18.97 10.78
CA ARG A 257 2.42 -19.02 10.67
C ARG A 257 1.86 -20.29 11.31
N ALA A 258 2.39 -21.47 10.98
CA ALA A 258 1.93 -22.73 11.57
C ALA A 258 2.09 -22.77 13.11
N VAL A 259 3.14 -22.15 13.65
CA VAL A 259 3.30 -22.00 15.11
C VAL A 259 2.24 -21.07 15.70
N ALA A 260 2.00 -19.93 15.05
CA ALA A 260 0.97 -18.98 15.47
C ALA A 260 -0.44 -19.58 15.39
N GLU A 261 -0.78 -20.30 14.33
CA GLU A 261 -2.07 -21.00 14.19
C GLU A 261 -2.33 -21.96 15.35
N ARG A 262 -1.31 -22.76 15.74
CA ARG A 262 -1.44 -23.65 16.91
C ARG A 262 -1.61 -22.89 18.22
N MET A 263 -0.83 -21.82 18.42
CA MET A 263 -0.91 -20.98 19.61
C MET A 263 -2.27 -20.27 19.73
N LEU A 264 -2.90 -19.95 18.61
CA LEU A 264 -4.14 -19.18 18.55
C LEU A 264 -5.39 -20.05 18.39
N ALA A 265 -5.24 -21.38 18.30
CA ALA A 265 -6.32 -22.31 18.02
C ALA A 265 -7.46 -22.26 19.05
N GLU A 266 -7.13 -22.07 20.34
CA GLU A 266 -8.13 -21.95 21.41
C GLU A 266 -9.03 -20.72 21.22
N PHE A 267 -8.47 -19.61 20.74
CA PHE A 267 -9.21 -18.38 20.47
C PHE A 267 -10.00 -18.48 19.17
N ALA A 268 -9.39 -19.02 18.12
CA ALA A 268 -10.02 -19.18 16.81
C ALA A 268 -11.22 -20.15 16.83
N GLY A 269 -11.35 -20.98 17.87
CA GLY A 269 -12.51 -21.85 18.08
C GLY A 269 -13.72 -21.15 18.71
N LEU A 270 -13.59 -19.90 19.18
CA LEU A 270 -14.68 -19.15 19.80
C LEU A 270 -15.56 -18.47 18.74
N PRO A 271 -16.90 -18.50 18.88
CA PRO A 271 -17.81 -17.99 17.85
C PRO A 271 -17.68 -16.47 17.61
N HIS A 272 -17.16 -15.72 18.59
CA HIS A 272 -16.98 -14.27 18.54
C HIS A 272 -15.53 -13.84 18.29
N ILE A 273 -14.61 -14.75 17.99
CA ILE A 273 -13.23 -14.43 17.61
C ILE A 273 -12.88 -15.02 16.25
N HIS A 274 -12.51 -14.16 15.32
CA HIS A 274 -12.01 -14.54 14.00
C HIS A 274 -10.52 -14.22 13.89
N VAL A 275 -9.68 -15.23 13.64
CA VAL A 275 -8.23 -15.08 13.48
C VAL A 275 -7.85 -15.19 12.01
N ASP A 276 -7.26 -14.13 11.45
CA ASP A 276 -6.70 -14.12 10.10
C ASP A 276 -5.22 -13.68 10.11
N LEU A 277 -4.31 -14.61 9.80
CA LEU A 277 -2.86 -14.36 9.83
C LEU A 277 -2.27 -13.94 8.46
N GLY A 278 -3.11 -13.46 7.54
CA GLY A 278 -2.68 -12.77 6.33
C GLY A 278 -3.39 -13.19 5.05
N SER A 279 -4.71 -13.39 5.10
CA SER A 279 -5.56 -13.59 3.92
C SER A 279 -5.73 -12.29 3.11
N ARG A 280 -6.50 -12.36 2.01
CA ARG A 280 -6.84 -11.19 1.21
C ARG A 280 -7.64 -10.14 2.01
N ALA A 281 -8.53 -10.58 2.89
CA ALA A 281 -9.36 -9.70 3.72
C ALA A 281 -8.55 -8.82 4.68
N SER A 282 -7.34 -9.27 5.05
CA SER A 282 -6.38 -8.50 5.85
C SER A 282 -5.82 -7.27 5.10
N VAL A 283 -5.91 -7.24 3.77
CA VAL A 283 -5.27 -6.21 2.94
C VAL A 283 -6.20 -5.49 1.99
N ASP A 284 -7.41 -5.98 1.70
CA ASP A 284 -8.34 -5.39 0.74
C ASP A 284 -9.37 -4.42 1.34
N MET A 285 -9.14 -4.00 2.59
CA MET A 285 -10.04 -3.17 3.41
C MET A 285 -11.31 -3.88 3.92
N SER A 286 -11.49 -5.18 3.70
CA SER A 286 -12.67 -5.90 4.21
C SER A 286 -12.86 -5.72 5.72
N TYR A 287 -11.82 -5.98 6.51
CA TYR A 287 -11.92 -5.87 7.97
C TYR A 287 -12.04 -4.44 8.47
N VAL A 288 -11.41 -3.47 7.81
CA VAL A 288 -11.56 -2.06 8.23
C VAL A 288 -12.95 -1.50 7.91
N GLN A 289 -13.64 -2.06 6.92
CA GLN A 289 -15.03 -1.70 6.61
C GLN A 289 -16.02 -2.36 7.57
N LEU A 290 -15.75 -3.60 8.01
CA LEU A 290 -16.58 -4.32 8.99
C LEU A 290 -16.46 -3.77 10.41
N ALA A 291 -15.28 -3.28 10.80
CA ALA A 291 -15.01 -2.92 12.18
C ALA A 291 -15.73 -1.65 12.64
N ALA A 292 -16.30 -1.72 13.84
CA ALA A 292 -16.86 -0.61 14.60
C ALA A 292 -15.77 0.17 15.36
N ALA A 293 -14.70 -0.50 15.80
CA ALA A 293 -13.54 0.13 16.41
C ALA A 293 -12.23 -0.56 16.03
N TYR A 294 -11.13 0.19 16.11
CA TYR A 294 -9.78 -0.27 15.76
C TYR A 294 -8.87 -0.30 16.98
N ILE A 295 -8.19 -1.43 17.22
CA ILE A 295 -7.08 -1.56 18.14
C ILE A 295 -5.81 -1.75 17.33
N GLY A 296 -4.81 -0.90 17.53
CA GLY A 296 -3.52 -1.06 16.87
C GLY A 296 -2.37 -0.39 17.60
N ASP A 297 -1.25 -0.33 16.91
CA ASP A 297 0.00 0.26 17.37
C ASP A 297 0.52 1.22 16.28
N VAL A 298 1.56 0.85 15.53
CA VAL A 298 2.15 1.64 14.45
C VAL A 298 1.83 1.00 13.08
N SER A 299 0.59 1.16 12.62
CA SER A 299 0.11 0.61 11.34
C SER A 299 -0.41 1.71 10.41
N SER A 300 -0.08 1.66 9.12
CA SER A 300 -0.66 2.56 8.12
C SER A 300 -2.14 2.27 7.83
N GLN A 301 -2.61 1.07 8.18
CA GLN A 301 -3.99 0.65 7.94
C GLN A 301 -5.01 1.46 8.75
N ILE A 302 -4.56 2.16 9.80
CA ILE A 302 -5.38 3.14 10.53
C ILE A 302 -6.01 4.17 9.60
N TYR A 303 -5.28 4.66 8.60
CA TYR A 303 -5.76 5.66 7.65
C TYR A 303 -6.85 5.10 6.72
N GLU A 304 -6.83 3.78 6.47
CA GLU A 304 -7.89 3.10 5.73
C GLU A 304 -9.12 2.89 6.61
N PHE A 305 -8.92 2.60 7.90
CA PHE A 305 -9.99 2.50 8.88
C PHE A 305 -10.69 3.85 9.10
N ILE A 306 -9.95 4.92 9.34
CA ILE A 306 -10.56 6.23 9.57
C ILE A 306 -11.05 6.90 8.29
N ALA A 307 -10.96 6.27 7.10
CA ALA A 307 -11.59 6.78 5.87
C ALA A 307 -13.06 7.18 6.12
N THR A 308 -13.71 6.46 7.05
CA THR A 308 -14.85 6.94 7.81
C THR A 308 -14.43 7.11 9.27
N PRO A 309 -14.43 8.34 9.84
CA PRO A 309 -14.04 8.59 11.23
C PRO A 309 -14.80 7.70 12.21
N ARG A 310 -14.07 6.94 13.01
CA ARG A 310 -14.59 5.89 13.91
C ARG A 310 -13.67 5.68 15.12
N PRO A 311 -14.16 5.08 16.22
CA PRO A 311 -13.37 4.84 17.43
C PRO A 311 -12.05 4.11 17.18
N CYS A 312 -10.97 4.59 17.80
CA CYS A 312 -9.64 3.97 17.76
C CYS A 312 -9.09 3.84 19.18
N LEU A 313 -8.24 2.84 19.40
CA LEU A 313 -7.47 2.64 20.62
C LEU A 313 -6.07 2.19 20.23
N PHE A 314 -5.05 2.81 20.83
CA PHE A 314 -3.65 2.51 20.53
C PHE A 314 -2.94 1.86 21.72
N LEU A 315 -2.11 0.86 21.42
CA LEU A 315 -1.32 0.11 22.38
C LEU A 315 0.16 0.48 22.26
N ASN A 316 0.68 1.17 23.27
CA ASN A 316 2.09 1.57 23.36
C ASN A 316 2.92 0.46 24.01
N GLY A 317 3.07 -0.67 23.30
CA GLY A 317 3.83 -1.83 23.79
C GLY A 317 5.33 -1.62 23.94
N HIS A 318 5.87 -0.52 23.43
CA HIS A 318 7.30 -0.23 23.38
C HIS A 318 7.69 1.09 24.06
N GLY A 319 6.79 1.71 24.82
CA GLY A 319 7.08 2.89 25.64
C GLY A 319 7.52 4.13 24.86
N ALA A 320 6.97 4.36 23.67
CA ALA A 320 7.31 5.51 22.84
C ALA A 320 6.89 6.85 23.47
N GLN A 321 7.76 7.85 23.37
CA GLN A 321 7.46 9.26 23.64
C GLN A 321 6.80 9.88 22.42
N TRP A 322 5.51 9.62 22.24
CA TRP A 322 4.81 9.81 20.97
C TRP A 322 4.17 11.18 20.76
N ARG A 323 3.92 11.95 21.84
CA ARG A 323 3.05 13.14 21.81
C ARG A 323 3.47 14.17 20.76
N ASP A 324 4.78 14.43 20.68
CA ASP A 324 5.38 15.42 19.76
C ASP A 324 6.14 14.76 18.59
N ASP A 325 6.06 13.44 18.44
CA ASP A 325 6.74 12.72 17.36
C ASP A 325 5.80 12.55 16.15
N PRO A 326 6.12 13.16 14.98
CA PRO A 326 5.29 13.05 13.78
C PRO A 326 5.15 11.62 13.24
N ASN A 327 5.99 10.67 13.64
CA ASN A 327 5.88 9.26 13.28
C ASN A 327 4.72 8.54 14.01
N TYR A 328 4.17 9.17 15.06
CA TYR A 328 3.03 8.69 15.84
C TYR A 328 1.82 9.63 15.74
N ALA A 329 1.77 10.50 14.72
CA ALA A 329 0.67 11.45 14.55
C ALA A 329 -0.72 10.79 14.60
N HIS A 330 -0.86 9.57 14.08
CA HIS A 330 -2.10 8.80 14.14
C HIS A 330 -2.53 8.37 15.55
N TRP A 331 -1.65 8.39 16.55
CA TRP A 331 -2.03 8.09 17.94
C TRP A 331 -2.90 9.18 18.57
N HIS A 332 -2.96 10.37 17.95
CA HIS A 332 -3.92 11.41 18.33
C HIS A 332 -5.35 11.12 17.87
N TYR A 333 -5.61 9.98 17.21
CA TYR A 333 -6.94 9.59 16.73
C TYR A 333 -7.75 8.76 17.75
N GLY A 334 -7.22 8.51 18.93
CA GLY A 334 -7.85 7.74 20.01
C GLY A 334 -6.98 7.71 21.27
N PRO A 335 -7.48 7.16 22.39
CA PRO A 335 -6.66 6.97 23.59
C PRO A 335 -5.48 6.02 23.33
N VAL A 336 -4.36 6.29 24.01
CA VAL A 336 -3.15 5.47 23.99
C VAL A 336 -2.94 4.85 25.37
N HIS A 337 -2.75 3.54 25.42
CA HIS A 337 -2.53 2.79 26.65
C HIS A 337 -1.20 2.05 26.63
N GLU A 338 -0.49 2.09 27.76
CA GLU A 338 0.80 1.40 27.97
C GLU A 338 0.63 0.01 28.60
N SER A 339 -0.59 -0.38 28.93
CA SER A 339 -0.93 -1.65 29.58
C SER A 339 -2.13 -2.31 28.90
N ALA A 340 -2.08 -3.63 28.85
CA ALA A 340 -3.12 -4.47 28.27
C ALA A 340 -4.24 -4.82 29.25
N ASP A 341 -4.39 -4.18 30.41
CA ASP A 341 -5.48 -4.45 31.34
C ASP A 341 -6.82 -3.91 30.82
N ARG A 342 -7.92 -4.61 31.09
CA ARG A 342 -9.31 -4.18 30.83
C ARG A 342 -9.52 -3.64 29.40
N ILE A 343 -8.93 -4.29 28.39
CA ILE A 343 -9.01 -3.85 27.00
C ILE A 343 -10.45 -3.71 26.50
N PRO A 344 -11.36 -4.68 26.73
CA PRO A 344 -12.77 -4.52 26.33
C PRO A 344 -13.44 -3.27 26.92
N ASP A 345 -13.14 -2.91 28.17
CA ASP A 345 -13.67 -1.69 28.80
C ASP A 345 -13.06 -0.43 28.19
N LYS A 346 -11.74 -0.43 27.94
CA LYS A 346 -11.05 0.68 27.27
C LYS A 346 -11.58 0.91 25.86
N VAL A 347 -11.93 -0.16 25.13
CA VAL A 347 -12.59 -0.09 23.82
C VAL A 347 -13.98 0.54 23.96
N ALA A 348 -14.81 0.07 24.89
CA ALA A 348 -16.13 0.65 25.14
C ALA A 348 -16.04 2.16 25.48
N ALA A 349 -15.05 2.54 26.31
CA ALA A 349 -14.78 3.94 26.63
C ALA A 349 -14.32 4.75 25.41
N ALA A 350 -13.44 4.20 24.56
CA ALA A 350 -13.01 4.84 23.33
C ALA A 350 -14.17 5.04 22.34
N MET A 351 -15.11 4.09 22.28
CA MET A 351 -16.33 4.21 21.49
C MET A 351 -17.22 5.35 22.01
N ALA A 352 -17.45 5.42 23.32
CA ALA A 352 -18.24 6.48 23.93
C ALA A 352 -17.59 7.89 23.78
N ALA A 353 -16.26 7.96 23.80
CA ALA A 353 -15.50 9.21 23.73
C ALA A 353 -15.09 9.62 22.29
N HIS A 354 -15.55 8.91 21.23
CA HIS A 354 -15.09 9.15 19.85
C HIS A 354 -15.28 10.60 19.38
N GLY A 355 -16.32 11.30 19.84
CA GLY A 355 -16.55 12.70 19.52
C GLY A 355 -15.36 13.63 19.84
N MET A 356 -14.52 13.27 20.82
CA MET A 356 -13.29 14.03 21.14
C MET A 356 -12.20 13.90 20.07
N TYR A 357 -12.21 12.82 19.30
CA TYR A 357 -11.17 12.47 18.33
C TYR A 357 -11.60 12.69 16.87
N ASP A 358 -12.90 12.87 16.61
CA ASP A 358 -13.46 13.05 15.25
C ASP A 358 -12.75 14.18 14.49
N ALA A 359 -12.58 15.34 15.10
CA ALA A 359 -11.90 16.48 14.47
C ALA A 359 -10.43 16.18 14.13
N ALA A 360 -9.72 15.44 14.99
CA ALA A 360 -8.34 15.04 14.74
C ALA A 360 -8.26 14.02 13.58
N GLN A 361 -9.17 13.04 13.54
CA GLN A 361 -9.26 12.06 12.45
C GLN A 361 -9.56 12.74 11.11
N ARG A 362 -10.52 13.67 11.07
CA ARG A 362 -10.87 14.41 9.83
C ARG A 362 -9.70 15.25 9.31
N ARG A 363 -9.00 15.98 10.20
CA ARG A 363 -7.78 16.71 9.82
C ARG A 363 -6.70 15.77 9.29
N GLY A 364 -6.47 14.66 10.01
CA GLY A 364 -5.53 13.62 9.61
C GLY A 364 -5.82 13.05 8.22
N LEU A 365 -7.09 12.80 7.92
CA LEU A 365 -7.55 12.36 6.60
C LEU A 365 -7.31 13.42 5.51
N SER A 366 -7.76 14.65 5.73
CA SER A 366 -7.64 15.72 4.72
C SER A 366 -6.18 16.06 4.40
N ASP A 367 -5.30 15.95 5.40
CA ASP A 367 -3.86 16.12 5.19
C ASP A 367 -3.22 14.94 4.44
N THR A 368 -3.67 13.72 4.73
CA THR A 368 -3.07 12.48 4.22
C THR A 368 -3.56 12.12 2.82
N PHE A 369 -4.84 12.36 2.54
CA PHE A 369 -5.50 12.04 1.29
C PHE A 369 -6.09 13.29 0.66
N THR A 370 -5.69 13.57 -0.58
CA THR A 370 -6.42 14.56 -1.37
C THR A 370 -7.84 14.06 -1.63
N SER A 371 -8.82 14.94 -1.44
CA SER A 371 -10.24 14.68 -1.67
C SER A 371 -10.80 15.70 -2.65
N GLY A 372 -11.79 15.29 -3.46
CA GLY A 372 -12.46 16.13 -4.45
C GLY A 372 -12.10 15.84 -5.92
N GLY A 373 -13.06 16.03 -6.82
CA GLY A 373 -12.91 15.84 -8.28
C GLY A 373 -13.04 14.39 -8.75
N ALA A 374 -12.31 14.04 -9.82
CA ALA A 374 -12.28 12.69 -10.39
C ALA A 374 -11.66 11.65 -9.44
N PRO A 375 -11.92 10.33 -9.61
CA PRO A 375 -11.30 9.26 -8.83
C PRO A 375 -9.76 9.36 -8.77
N ALA A 376 -9.15 8.82 -7.71
CA ALA A 376 -7.70 8.91 -7.51
C ALA A 376 -6.93 8.18 -8.62
N SER A 377 -7.45 7.05 -9.08
CA SER A 377 -7.00 6.28 -10.24
C SER A 377 -6.93 7.15 -11.50
N ALA A 378 -8.01 7.85 -11.82
CA ALA A 378 -8.13 8.69 -13.01
C ALA A 378 -7.17 9.89 -12.97
N ARG A 379 -7.01 10.53 -11.80
CA ARG A 379 -6.00 11.60 -11.61
C ARG A 379 -4.59 11.07 -11.79
N ALA A 380 -4.28 9.90 -11.21
CA ALA A 380 -2.98 9.25 -11.35
C ALA A 380 -2.68 8.92 -12.83
N ALA A 381 -3.66 8.36 -13.54
CA ALA A 381 -3.53 8.00 -14.95
C ALA A 381 -3.27 9.22 -15.83
N ARG A 382 -4.01 10.32 -15.61
CA ARG A 382 -3.77 11.59 -16.31
C ARG A 382 -2.36 12.11 -16.05
N ALA A 383 -1.93 12.15 -14.80
CA ALA A 383 -0.60 12.63 -14.44
C ALA A 383 0.53 11.79 -15.06
N VAL A 384 0.42 10.47 -15.01
CA VAL A 384 1.39 9.55 -15.62
C VAL A 384 1.37 9.67 -17.15
N ALA A 385 0.19 9.75 -17.76
CA ALA A 385 0.08 9.92 -19.20
C ALA A 385 0.72 11.23 -19.67
N ASP A 386 0.44 12.34 -18.98
CA ASP A 386 1.04 13.65 -19.24
C ASP A 386 2.56 13.60 -19.10
N TYR A 387 3.06 13.02 -18.00
CA TYR A 387 4.49 12.85 -17.77
C TYR A 387 5.16 12.05 -18.89
N LEU A 388 4.56 10.93 -19.32
CA LEU A 388 5.13 10.06 -20.35
C LEU A 388 5.10 10.70 -21.74
N THR A 389 4.07 11.51 -22.03
CA THR A 389 3.82 12.09 -23.34
C THR A 389 4.46 13.47 -23.56
N ARG A 390 4.82 14.22 -22.51
CA ARG A 390 5.50 15.52 -22.62
C ARG A 390 6.95 15.43 -23.08
N GLY A 391 7.50 14.24 -23.31
CA GLY A 391 8.90 14.08 -23.73
C GLY A 391 9.88 14.55 -22.63
N ALA A 392 9.60 14.19 -21.37
CA ALA A 392 10.41 14.60 -20.22
C ALA A 392 11.92 14.25 -20.40
N PRO A 393 12.83 15.05 -19.82
CA PRO A 393 14.29 14.95 -20.03
C PRO A 393 14.83 13.54 -19.81
N ALA A 394 15.99 13.26 -20.39
CA ALA A 394 16.69 11.98 -20.28
C ALA A 394 16.72 11.44 -18.85
N ALA A 395 16.55 10.13 -18.71
CA ALA A 395 16.54 9.43 -17.43
C ALA A 395 17.78 9.78 -16.60
N ARG A 396 17.61 9.97 -15.28
CA ARG A 396 18.70 10.41 -14.39
C ARG A 396 19.91 9.44 -14.48
N PRO A 397 21.14 9.94 -14.73
CA PRO A 397 22.32 9.11 -14.55
C PRO A 397 22.42 8.69 -13.08
N VAL A 398 22.69 7.41 -12.85
CA VAL A 398 22.76 6.84 -11.49
C VAL A 398 23.92 7.51 -10.73
N PRO A 399 23.67 8.19 -9.59
CA PRO A 399 24.76 8.69 -8.75
C PRO A 399 25.64 7.54 -8.23
N THR A 400 26.96 7.71 -8.28
CA THR A 400 27.97 6.77 -7.74
C THR A 400 27.85 6.62 -6.21
N PRO A 401 28.30 5.47 -5.66
CA PRO A 401 27.43 4.44 -5.12
C PRO A 401 26.87 4.77 -3.72
N TYR A 402 25.55 4.83 -3.62
CA TYR A 402 24.84 4.42 -2.40
C TYR A 402 25.23 2.96 -2.10
N LYS A 403 25.91 2.71 -0.97
CA LYS A 403 26.50 1.40 -0.64
C LYS A 403 25.41 0.32 -0.69
N LEU A 404 25.66 -0.76 -1.44
CA LEU A 404 24.74 -1.92 -1.57
C LEU A 404 24.29 -2.46 -0.20
N ARG A 405 25.11 -2.28 0.84
CA ARG A 405 24.80 -2.64 2.23
C ARG A 405 23.56 -1.93 2.80
N GLU A 406 23.24 -0.71 2.37
CA GLU A 406 22.07 0.02 2.87
C GLU A 406 20.77 -0.37 2.16
N ALA A 407 20.85 -0.74 0.87
CA ALA A 407 19.69 -1.24 0.13
C ALA A 407 19.11 -2.55 0.71
N LEU A 408 19.96 -3.33 1.40
CA LEU A 408 19.61 -4.61 2.03
C LEU A 408 19.08 -4.48 3.46
N ARG A 409 19.21 -3.32 4.12
CA ARG A 409 18.81 -3.14 5.54
C ARG A 409 17.31 -2.90 5.76
N HIS A 410 16.55 -2.57 4.71
CA HIS A 410 15.14 -2.18 4.81
C HIS A 410 14.22 -2.91 3.82
N GLY A 411 14.52 -4.17 3.52
CA GLY A 411 13.74 -5.05 2.62
C GLY A 411 12.38 -5.49 3.13
#